data_AF-A0A835ISY8-F1
#
_entry.id   AF-A0A835ISY8-F1
#
_cell.length_a   1.000
_cell.length_b   1.000
_cell.length_c   1.000
_cell.angle_alpha   90.00
_cell.angle_beta   90.00
_cell.angle_gamma   90.00
#
_symmetry.space_group_name_H-M   'P 1'
#
loop_
_entity.id
_entity.type
_entity.pdbx_description
1 polymer ?
#
loop_
_entity_poly.entity_id
_entity_poly.type
_entity_poly.pdbx_seq_one_letter_code
_entity_poly.pdbx_strand_id
1 'polypeptide(L)'
;MEAISGGGRDRDLSLDWKSKTRAEAAGRSGKLKEASEKVATGELSSAVAIVRPPGHHAERMKQWGFVYLTMLLFFASYLLNQRPELGVKKILIVDWDVHHGNGTQKMFWKDPRVLYFSVHRFDFGTFYPSGDDGSHTMVGEGLGAGYNINVPWEHGRVGDADYLAVWEHILIPVLLAV
;
A
#
# COMPACT_ATOMS: atom_id res chain seq x y z
N MET A 1 -16.51 10.59 -18.20
CA MET A 1 -16.48 9.56 -17.15
C MET A 1 -16.98 10.22 -15.87
N GLU A 2 -18.23 9.91 -15.49
CA GLU A 2 -18.88 10.48 -14.31
C GLU A 2 -18.34 9.81 -13.04
N ALA A 3 -17.94 10.63 -12.07
CA ALA A 3 -17.65 10.18 -10.72
C ALA A 3 -18.98 9.87 -10.02
N ILE A 4 -19.12 8.63 -9.56
CA ILE A 4 -20.24 8.21 -8.71
C ILE A 4 -20.05 8.89 -7.34
N SER A 5 -20.79 9.98 -7.09
CA SER A 5 -20.92 10.60 -5.78
C SER A 5 -21.77 9.69 -4.88
N GLY A 6 -21.13 8.75 -4.20
CA GLY A 6 -21.77 7.80 -3.30
C GLY A 6 -21.89 8.32 -1.86
N GLY A 7 -22.73 9.32 -1.63
CA GLY A 7 -23.24 9.62 -0.29
C GLY A 7 -24.22 8.53 0.15
N GLY A 8 -23.73 7.44 0.73
CA GLY A 8 -24.57 6.32 1.15
C GLY A 8 -24.02 5.67 2.42
N ARG A 9 -24.74 5.84 3.54
CA ARG A 9 -24.43 5.25 4.85
C ARG A 9 -24.25 3.72 4.75
N ASP A 10 -23.17 3.23 5.33
CA ASP A 10 -22.85 1.82 5.61
C ASP A 10 -24.06 1.01 6.11
N ARG A 11 -24.75 0.30 5.22
CA ARG A 11 -25.83 -0.62 5.61
C ARG A 11 -25.82 -1.99 4.94
N ASP A 12 -24.76 -2.34 4.19
CA ASP A 12 -24.74 -3.61 3.43
C ASP A 12 -23.66 -4.61 3.86
N LEU A 13 -23.15 -4.50 5.09
CA LEU A 13 -22.27 -5.50 5.68
C LEU A 13 -23.10 -6.53 6.49
N SER A 14 -23.90 -7.32 5.78
CA SER A 14 -24.65 -8.43 6.37
C SER A 14 -23.69 -9.52 6.92
N LEU A 15 -24.08 -10.09 8.06
CA LEU A 15 -23.25 -10.85 9.00
C LEU A 15 -22.78 -12.24 8.50
N ASP A 16 -23.15 -12.66 7.29
CA ASP A 16 -22.85 -13.98 6.71
C ASP A 16 -21.50 -14.03 5.94
N TRP A 17 -20.87 -12.88 5.68
CA TRP A 17 -19.56 -12.76 5.01
C TRP A 17 -18.35 -13.20 5.87
N LYS A 18 -18.48 -13.27 7.20
CA LYS A 18 -17.31 -13.25 8.10
C LYS A 18 -16.55 -14.57 8.30
N SER A 19 -17.16 -15.73 8.01
CA SER A 19 -16.56 -17.05 8.30
C SER A 19 -15.90 -17.70 7.08
N LYS A 20 -16.55 -17.68 5.91
CA LYS A 20 -16.00 -18.22 4.64
C LYS A 20 -14.77 -17.44 4.16
N THR A 21 -14.70 -16.16 4.48
CA THR A 21 -13.62 -15.26 4.06
C THR A 21 -12.29 -15.51 4.75
N ARG A 22 -12.26 -16.11 5.94
CA ARG A 22 -11.00 -16.31 6.69
C ARG A 22 -10.09 -17.37 6.08
N ALA A 23 -10.65 -18.53 5.74
CA ALA A 23 -9.91 -19.61 5.09
C ALA A 23 -9.46 -19.21 3.67
N GLU A 24 -10.34 -18.51 2.93
CA GLU A 24 -10.00 -17.98 1.61
C GLU A 24 -8.93 -16.89 1.68
N ALA A 25 -9.01 -15.96 2.64
CA ALA A 25 -7.99 -14.95 2.87
C ALA A 25 -6.65 -15.60 3.27
N ALA A 26 -6.66 -16.59 4.16
CA ALA A 26 -5.47 -17.34 4.54
C ALA A 26 -4.85 -18.09 3.34
N GLY A 27 -5.66 -18.74 2.50
CA GLY A 27 -5.19 -19.41 1.29
C GLY A 27 -4.60 -18.44 0.26
N ARG A 28 -5.19 -17.25 0.10
CA ARG A 28 -4.65 -16.17 -0.76
C ARG A 28 -3.32 -15.65 -0.24
N SER A 29 -3.18 -15.45 1.07
CA SER A 29 -1.92 -15.06 1.71
C SER A 29 -0.82 -16.10 1.51
N GLY A 30 -1.16 -17.40 1.55
CA GLY A 30 -0.22 -18.49 1.27
C GLY A 30 0.33 -18.45 -0.16
N LYS A 31 -0.52 -18.24 -1.17
CA LYS A 31 -0.09 -18.14 -2.58
C LYS A 31 0.77 -16.90 -2.85
N LEU A 32 0.43 -15.77 -2.23
CA LEU A 32 1.23 -14.55 -2.36
C LEU A 32 2.62 -14.75 -1.76
N LYS A 33 2.71 -15.36 -0.57
CA LYS A 33 3.97 -15.70 0.09
C LYS A 33 4.85 -16.59 -0.80
N GLU A 34 4.27 -17.62 -1.42
CA GLU A 34 5.02 -18.47 -2.36
C GLU A 34 5.54 -17.68 -3.57
N ALA A 35 4.69 -16.92 -4.25
CA ALA A 35 5.08 -16.13 -5.41
C ALA A 35 6.19 -15.11 -5.07
N SER A 36 6.07 -14.50 -3.90
CA SER A 36 7.02 -13.56 -3.31
C SER A 36 8.40 -14.16 -3.09
N GLU A 37 8.44 -15.38 -2.54
CA GLU A 37 9.69 -16.12 -2.34
C GLU A 37 10.33 -16.50 -3.67
N LYS A 38 9.54 -16.98 -4.63
CA LYS A 38 10.04 -17.35 -5.96
C LYS A 38 10.60 -16.16 -6.72
N VAL A 39 10.01 -14.97 -6.56
CA VAL A 39 10.60 -13.73 -7.11
C VAL A 39 11.87 -13.36 -6.36
N ALA A 40 11.88 -13.44 -5.03
CA ALA A 40 13.05 -13.12 -4.22
C ALA A 40 14.25 -14.06 -4.47
N THR A 41 14.01 -15.33 -4.78
CA THR A 41 15.05 -16.32 -5.12
C THR A 41 15.48 -16.27 -6.58
N GLY A 42 14.79 -15.49 -7.44
CA GLY A 42 15.04 -15.43 -8.87
C GLY A 42 14.50 -16.63 -9.67
N GLU A 43 13.69 -17.50 -9.05
CA GLU A 43 12.95 -18.55 -9.76
C GLU A 43 11.91 -17.94 -10.74
N LEU A 44 11.34 -16.80 -10.37
CA LEU A 44 10.46 -15.99 -11.21
C LEU A 44 11.04 -14.58 -11.39
N SER A 45 10.91 -14.01 -12.59
CA SER A 45 11.29 -12.61 -12.83
C SER A 45 10.30 -11.60 -12.24
N SER A 46 9.01 -11.96 -12.18
CA SER A 46 7.93 -11.13 -11.63
C SER A 46 6.69 -11.97 -11.32
N ALA A 47 5.74 -11.40 -10.59
CA ALA A 47 4.45 -12.02 -10.29
C ALA A 47 3.32 -10.99 -10.23
N VAL A 48 2.10 -11.41 -10.56
CA VAL A 48 0.87 -10.61 -10.41
C VAL A 48 -0.10 -11.36 -9.51
N ALA A 49 -0.60 -10.66 -8.48
CA ALA A 49 -1.57 -11.22 -7.55
C ALA A 49 -2.96 -10.60 -7.76
N ILE A 50 -3.91 -11.40 -8.23
CA ILE A 50 -5.30 -10.99 -8.40
C ILE A 50 -6.06 -11.38 -7.13
N VAL A 51 -6.23 -10.42 -6.23
CA VAL A 51 -6.66 -10.69 -4.84
C VAL A 51 -7.80 -9.78 -4.41
N ARG A 52 -8.62 -10.30 -3.50
CA ARG A 52 -9.69 -9.55 -2.82
C ARG A 52 -9.82 -10.04 -1.37
N PRO A 53 -10.23 -9.18 -0.41
CA PRO A 53 -10.39 -7.72 -0.53
C PRO A 53 -9.04 -6.98 -0.75
N PRO A 54 -9.05 -5.70 -1.17
CA PRO A 54 -7.84 -4.86 -1.25
C PRO A 54 -7.26 -4.58 0.15
N GLY A 55 -6.08 -3.95 0.24
CA GLY A 55 -5.33 -3.89 1.50
C GLY A 55 -4.63 -2.59 1.90
N HIS A 56 -4.31 -1.65 1.01
CA HIS A 56 -3.43 -0.51 1.39
C HIS A 56 -4.00 0.44 2.48
N HIS A 57 -5.29 0.38 2.79
CA HIS A 57 -5.93 1.14 3.87
C HIS A 57 -5.96 0.43 5.23
N ALA A 58 -5.65 -0.87 5.32
CA ALA A 58 -5.89 -1.58 6.57
C ALA A 58 -4.81 -1.26 7.61
N GLU A 59 -5.28 -0.62 8.68
CA GLU A 59 -4.47 -0.23 9.82
C GLU A 59 -4.48 -1.30 10.92
N ARG A 60 -3.50 -1.23 11.83
CA ARG A 60 -3.42 -2.11 12.99
C ARG A 60 -4.52 -1.76 14.01
N MET A 61 -5.70 -2.34 13.85
CA MET A 61 -6.78 -2.21 14.85
C MET A 61 -6.54 -3.13 16.05
N LYS A 62 -6.62 -2.55 17.26
CA LYS A 62 -6.31 -3.19 18.55
C LYS A 62 -7.42 -4.11 19.10
N GLN A 63 -8.50 -4.34 18.35
CA GLN A 63 -9.63 -5.14 18.83
C GLN A 63 -10.08 -6.16 17.77
N TRP A 64 -10.04 -7.43 18.19
CA TRP A 64 -10.49 -8.64 17.50
C TRP A 64 -9.52 -9.22 16.48
N GLY A 65 -8.92 -10.35 16.87
CA GLY A 65 -8.03 -11.16 16.04
C GLY A 65 -8.62 -11.46 14.66
N PHE A 66 -7.76 -11.29 13.66
CA PHE A 66 -7.99 -11.59 12.24
C PHE A 66 -9.00 -10.71 11.52
N VAL A 67 -8.77 -9.40 11.51
CA VAL A 67 -9.49 -8.43 10.68
C VAL A 67 -8.51 -7.89 9.64
N TYR A 68 -8.60 -8.42 8.42
CA TYR A 68 -7.97 -7.93 7.17
C TYR A 68 -6.45 -7.74 7.21
N LEU A 69 -5.71 -8.84 7.33
CA LEU A 69 -4.28 -8.87 6.99
C LEU A 69 -4.10 -8.44 5.53
N THR A 70 -3.40 -7.33 5.36
CA THR A 70 -3.14 -6.70 4.07
C THR A 70 -2.02 -7.45 3.38
N MET A 71 -2.31 -7.94 2.18
CA MET A 71 -1.42 -8.84 1.44
C MET A 71 -0.07 -8.18 1.10
N LEU A 72 -0.09 -6.91 0.69
CA LEU A 72 1.13 -6.13 0.38
C LEU A 72 2.00 -5.86 1.62
N LEU A 73 1.39 -5.42 2.73
CA LEU A 73 2.13 -5.06 3.96
C LEU A 73 2.71 -6.30 4.63
N PHE A 74 1.93 -7.38 4.60
CA PHE A 74 2.37 -8.67 5.10
C PHE A 74 3.60 -9.14 4.33
N PHE A 75 3.61 -9.05 2.98
CA PHE A 75 4.74 -9.48 2.17
C PHE A 75 6.04 -8.73 2.49
N ALA A 76 6.01 -7.39 2.49
CA ALA A 76 7.23 -6.62 2.68
C ALA A 76 7.81 -6.85 4.08
N SER A 77 6.95 -6.88 5.10
CA SER A 77 7.36 -7.22 6.47
C SER A 77 7.82 -8.69 6.59
N TYR A 78 7.16 -9.61 5.89
CA TYR A 78 7.49 -11.04 5.86
C TYR A 78 8.88 -11.29 5.29
N LEU A 79 9.20 -10.74 4.12
CA LEU A 79 10.53 -10.89 3.53
C LEU A 79 11.62 -10.32 4.42
N LEU A 80 11.43 -9.10 4.93
CA LEU A 80 12.45 -8.41 5.72
C LEU A 80 12.69 -9.03 7.09
N ASN A 81 11.64 -9.55 7.74
CA ASN A 81 11.71 -9.94 9.16
C ASN A 81 11.60 -11.45 9.38
N GLN A 82 10.93 -12.20 8.49
CA GLN A 82 10.70 -13.64 8.66
C GLN A 82 11.46 -14.51 7.67
N ARG A 83 11.99 -13.93 6.58
CA ARG A 83 12.83 -14.63 5.59
C ARG A 83 14.14 -13.91 5.29
N PRO A 84 14.92 -13.50 6.32
CA PRO A 84 16.16 -12.77 6.12
C PRO A 84 17.19 -13.56 5.28
N GLU A 85 17.11 -14.89 5.27
CA GLU A 85 17.97 -15.76 4.48
C GLU A 85 17.74 -15.66 2.97
N LEU A 86 16.62 -15.05 2.53
CA LEU A 86 16.40 -14.70 1.13
C LEU A 86 17.18 -13.44 0.70
N GLY A 87 17.90 -12.78 1.61
CA GLY A 87 18.81 -11.69 1.29
C GLY A 87 18.16 -10.36 0.95
N VAL A 88 16.83 -10.24 1.09
CA VAL A 88 16.09 -8.98 0.86
C VAL A 88 16.36 -8.02 2.00
N LYS A 89 16.98 -6.87 1.70
CA LYS A 89 17.40 -5.86 2.68
C LYS A 89 16.66 -4.53 2.56
N LYS A 90 16.19 -4.20 1.36
CA LYS A 90 15.44 -2.99 1.03
C LYS A 90 14.26 -3.37 0.14
N ILE A 91 13.14 -2.68 0.32
CA ILE A 91 11.93 -2.85 -0.48
C ILE A 91 11.42 -1.47 -0.91
N LEU A 92 11.04 -1.35 -2.17
CA LEU A 92 10.25 -0.23 -2.69
C LEU A 92 8.80 -0.68 -2.80
N ILE A 93 7.88 0.16 -2.31
CA ILE A 93 6.45 0.04 -2.57
C ILE A 93 6.02 1.26 -3.37
N VAL A 94 5.51 1.03 -4.59
CA VAL A 94 4.88 2.07 -5.42
C VAL A 94 3.37 1.83 -5.40
N ASP A 95 2.63 2.79 -4.85
CA ASP A 95 1.18 2.78 -4.72
C ASP A 95 0.58 3.86 -5.62
N TRP A 96 0.03 3.43 -6.76
CA TRP A 96 -0.62 4.30 -7.73
C TRP A 96 -2.15 4.34 -7.60
N ASP A 97 -2.71 3.70 -6.57
CA ASP A 97 -4.15 3.76 -6.33
C ASP A 97 -4.57 5.22 -6.13
N VAL A 98 -5.76 5.58 -6.59
CA VAL A 98 -6.23 6.96 -6.49
C VAL A 98 -6.39 7.42 -5.03
N HIS A 99 -6.49 6.50 -4.08
CA HIS A 99 -6.55 6.80 -2.66
C HIS A 99 -5.20 6.60 -1.97
N HIS A 100 -4.93 7.43 -0.96
CA HIS A 100 -3.75 7.27 -0.12
C HIS A 100 -3.79 5.95 0.66
N GLY A 101 -2.75 5.13 0.55
CA GLY A 101 -2.58 3.91 1.32
C GLY A 101 -2.10 4.18 2.76
N ASN A 102 -2.94 4.84 3.57
CA ASN A 102 -2.68 5.18 4.97
C ASN A 102 -2.22 3.99 5.84
N GLY A 103 -2.75 2.79 5.60
CA GLY A 103 -2.33 1.57 6.29
C GLY A 103 -0.89 1.19 5.95
N THR A 104 -0.50 1.32 4.68
CA THR A 104 0.87 1.09 4.21
C THR A 104 1.85 2.08 4.83
N GLN A 105 1.54 3.37 4.74
CA GLN A 105 2.34 4.44 5.34
C GLN A 105 2.56 4.19 6.83
N LYS A 106 1.49 3.90 7.59
CA LYS A 106 1.58 3.66 9.05
C LYS A 106 2.39 2.42 9.41
N MET A 107 2.34 1.36 8.59
CA MET A 107 3.12 0.15 8.84
C MET A 107 4.63 0.41 8.78
N PHE A 108 5.09 1.20 7.82
CA PHE A 108 6.51 1.43 7.53
C PHE A 108 7.02 2.81 7.96
N TRP A 109 6.20 3.59 8.66
CA TRP A 109 6.45 4.98 9.05
C TRP A 109 7.85 5.26 9.66
N LYS A 110 8.43 4.27 10.35
CA LYS A 110 9.73 4.36 11.04
C LYS A 110 10.81 3.44 10.47
N ASP A 111 10.52 2.67 9.41
CA ASP A 111 11.40 1.61 8.90
C ASP A 111 12.17 2.06 7.64
N PRO A 112 13.48 2.37 7.74
CA PRO A 112 14.29 2.79 6.58
C PRO A 112 14.54 1.68 5.55
N ARG A 113 14.13 0.44 5.84
CA ARG A 113 14.28 -0.66 4.88
C ARG A 113 13.17 -0.63 3.82
N VAL A 114 12.12 0.16 4.02
CA VAL A 114 10.98 0.26 3.10
C VAL A 114 10.79 1.70 2.66
N LEU A 115 10.98 1.96 1.38
CA LEU A 115 10.58 3.22 0.76
C LEU A 115 9.13 3.09 0.28
N TYR A 116 8.21 3.83 0.89
CA TYR A 116 6.83 3.94 0.43
C TYR A 116 6.66 5.18 -0.45
N PHE A 117 6.21 4.97 -1.68
CA PHE A 117 5.88 6.01 -2.62
C PHE A 117 4.40 5.90 -2.98
N SER A 118 3.63 6.96 -2.73
CA SER A 118 2.21 7.01 -3.09
C SER A 118 1.89 8.25 -3.89
N VAL A 119 1.17 8.05 -4.99
CA VAL A 119 0.55 9.11 -5.78
C VAL A 119 -0.96 8.94 -5.69
N HIS A 120 -1.67 9.94 -5.19
CA HIS A 120 -3.08 9.81 -4.84
C HIS A 120 -3.80 11.15 -4.90
N ARG A 121 -5.11 11.09 -5.09
CA ARG A 121 -5.97 12.27 -4.97
C ARG A 121 -6.10 12.66 -3.50
N PHE A 122 -5.94 13.95 -3.21
CA PHE A 122 -5.90 14.47 -1.84
C PHE A 122 -6.90 15.60 -1.60
N ASP A 123 -7.06 16.52 -2.57
CA ASP A 123 -7.93 17.71 -2.46
C ASP A 123 -7.78 18.39 -1.08
N PHE A 124 -6.54 18.70 -0.70
CA PHE A 124 -6.15 19.32 0.56
C PHE A 124 -6.68 18.56 1.80
N GLY A 125 -6.61 17.23 1.76
CA GLY A 125 -7.05 16.35 2.84
C GLY A 125 -8.56 16.10 2.88
N THR A 126 -9.31 16.55 1.87
CA THR A 126 -10.77 16.33 1.81
C THR A 126 -11.15 15.06 1.06
N PHE A 127 -10.29 14.54 0.17
CA PHE A 127 -10.52 13.27 -0.52
C PHE A 127 -10.25 12.07 0.39
N TYR A 128 -11.01 10.97 0.23
CA TYR A 128 -10.84 9.76 1.04
C TYR A 128 -9.39 9.21 0.96
N PRO A 129 -8.76 8.79 2.07
CA PRO A 129 -9.30 8.57 3.43
C PRO A 129 -9.47 9.82 4.30
N SER A 130 -9.22 11.00 3.75
CA SER A 130 -9.30 12.32 4.39
C SER A 130 -8.31 12.53 5.55
N GLY A 131 -8.08 13.78 5.90
CA GLY A 131 -7.09 14.20 6.89
C GLY A 131 -5.70 14.43 6.30
N ASP A 132 -4.73 14.69 7.17
CA ASP A 132 -3.42 15.22 6.75
C ASP A 132 -2.39 14.13 6.41
N ASP A 133 -2.69 12.86 6.69
CA ASP A 133 -1.75 11.73 6.54
C ASP A 133 -1.25 11.59 5.08
N GLY A 134 -2.06 11.94 4.08
CA GLY A 134 -1.68 11.93 2.66
C GLY A 134 -0.90 13.15 2.19
N SER A 135 -0.66 14.15 3.05
CA SER A 135 0.07 15.36 2.66
C SER A 135 1.52 15.05 2.27
N HIS A 136 2.07 15.84 1.35
CA HIS A 136 3.47 15.80 0.93
C HIS A 136 4.46 16.06 2.08
N THR A 137 4.01 16.68 3.18
CA THR A 137 4.83 16.91 4.39
C THR A 137 5.00 15.66 5.26
N MET A 138 4.24 14.59 4.99
CA MET A 138 4.29 13.35 5.75
C MET A 138 5.42 12.45 5.24
N VAL A 139 6.62 12.65 5.79
CA VAL A 139 7.86 12.07 5.24
C VAL A 139 8.43 10.90 6.05
N GLY A 140 7.68 10.35 7.01
CA GLY A 140 8.16 9.34 7.96
C GLY A 140 8.76 9.96 9.23
N GLU A 141 9.21 9.11 10.15
CA GLU A 141 9.73 9.53 11.46
C GLU A 141 10.96 8.73 11.89
N GLY A 142 11.88 9.39 12.59
CA GLY A 142 13.08 8.76 13.13
C GLY A 142 13.98 8.24 12.01
N LEU A 143 14.36 6.96 12.06
CA LEU A 143 15.14 6.34 11.00
C LEU A 143 14.39 6.26 9.67
N GLY A 144 13.05 6.21 9.69
CA GLY A 144 12.22 6.19 8.49
C GLY A 144 11.96 7.56 7.87
N ALA A 145 12.50 8.65 8.44
CA ALA A 145 12.37 9.97 7.83
C ALA A 145 13.03 10.01 6.45
N GLY A 146 12.30 10.46 5.43
CA GLY A 146 12.69 10.43 4.03
C GLY A 146 12.34 9.14 3.28
N TYR A 147 11.81 8.12 3.97
CA TYR A 147 11.38 6.85 3.38
C TYR A 147 9.86 6.75 3.14
N ASN A 148 9.15 7.86 3.33
CA ASN A 148 7.75 8.01 2.94
C ASN A 148 7.63 9.21 1.99
N ILE A 149 7.12 8.99 0.78
CA ILE A 149 6.92 10.02 -0.23
C ILE A 149 5.47 10.00 -0.68
N ASN A 150 4.76 11.07 -0.35
CA ASN A 150 3.40 11.31 -0.83
C ASN A 150 3.43 12.37 -1.93
N VAL A 151 2.75 12.07 -3.05
CA VAL A 151 2.50 12.99 -4.16
C VAL A 151 0.98 13.24 -4.23
N PRO A 152 0.47 14.22 -3.46
CA PRO A 152 -0.95 14.51 -3.40
C PRO A 152 -1.42 15.32 -4.61
N TRP A 153 -2.48 14.86 -5.27
CA TRP A 153 -3.20 15.65 -6.26
C TRP A 153 -4.23 16.54 -5.58
N GLU A 154 -4.02 17.85 -5.66
CA GLU A 154 -4.91 18.86 -5.07
C GLU A 154 -6.11 19.22 -5.97
N HIS A 155 -6.31 18.45 -7.03
CA HIS A 155 -7.41 18.57 -7.95
C HIS A 155 -7.71 17.21 -8.60
N GLY A 156 -8.94 17.04 -9.09
CA GLY A 156 -9.30 15.88 -9.92
C GLY A 156 -8.86 16.03 -11.39
N ARG A 157 -9.18 15.02 -12.19
CA ARG A 157 -8.91 14.94 -13.65
C ARG A 157 -7.41 14.89 -14.02
N VAL A 158 -6.62 14.28 -13.16
CA VAL A 158 -5.24 13.88 -13.43
C VAL A 158 -5.24 12.77 -14.48
N GLY A 159 -4.35 12.86 -15.46
CA GLY A 159 -4.22 11.90 -16.55
C GLY A 159 -2.79 11.37 -16.74
N ASP A 160 -2.58 10.62 -17.81
CA ASP A 160 -1.34 9.90 -18.08
C ASP A 160 -0.09 10.81 -18.04
N ALA A 161 -0.18 12.01 -18.61
CA ALA A 161 0.95 12.96 -18.63
C ALA A 161 1.39 13.39 -17.22
N ASP A 162 0.44 13.58 -16.31
CA ASP A 162 0.73 13.98 -14.92
C ASP A 162 1.41 12.83 -14.16
N TYR A 163 0.93 11.60 -14.36
CA TYR A 163 1.55 10.40 -13.78
C TYR A 163 2.97 10.20 -14.34
N LEU A 164 3.17 10.33 -15.65
CA LEU A 164 4.48 10.24 -16.28
C LEU A 164 5.45 11.29 -15.72
N ALA A 165 4.99 12.53 -15.54
CA ALA A 165 5.81 13.58 -14.92
C ALA A 165 6.23 13.21 -13.50
N VAL A 166 5.35 12.60 -12.69
CA VAL A 166 5.70 12.11 -11.35
C VAL A 166 6.72 10.97 -11.40
N TRP A 167 6.58 10.06 -12.36
CA TRP A 167 7.54 8.97 -12.55
C TRP A 167 8.93 9.48 -12.94
N GLU A 168 8.99 10.37 -13.93
CA GLU A 168 10.24 10.90 -14.49
C GLU A 168 10.95 11.88 -13.56
N HIS A 169 10.20 12.71 -12.84
CA HIS A 169 10.78 13.79 -12.03
C HIS A 169 10.83 13.53 -10.53
N ILE A 170 10.13 12.50 -10.03
CA ILE A 170 10.12 12.16 -8.60
C ILE A 170 10.55 10.72 -8.37
N LEU A 171 9.78 9.73 -8.85
CA LEU A 171 10.03 8.32 -8.52
C LEU A 171 11.40 7.85 -9.03
N ILE A 172 11.66 7.96 -10.33
CA ILE A 172 12.92 7.46 -10.93
C ILE A 172 14.15 8.15 -10.32
N PRO A 173 14.20 9.50 -10.18
CA PRO A 173 15.32 10.16 -9.52
C PRO A 173 15.58 9.68 -8.09
N VAL A 174 14.52 9.43 -7.30
CA VAL A 174 14.67 8.87 -5.95
C VAL A 174 15.27 7.48 -6.00
N LEU A 175 14.82 6.62 -6.91
CA LEU A 175 15.34 5.24 -7.04
C LEU A 175 16.81 5.18 -7.45
N LEU A 176 17.28 6.14 -8.24
CA LEU A 176 18.68 6.21 -8.64
C LEU A 176 19.60 6.76 -7.53
N ALA A 177 19.03 7.35 -6.48
CA ALA A 177 19.78 7.98 -5.40
C ALA A 177 19.96 7.10 -4.14
N VAL A 178 19.28 5.94 -4.04
CA VAL A 178 19.19 5.09 -2.83
C VAL A 178 19.70 3.66 -3.03
#